data_AF-Q09411-F1
#
_entry.id   AF-Q09411-F1
#
_cell.length_a   1.000
_cell.length_b   1.000
_cell.length_c   1.000
_cell.angle_alpha   90.00
_cell.angle_beta   90.00
_cell.angle_gamma   90.00
#
_symmetry.space_group_name_H-M   'P 1'
#
loop_
_entity.id
_entity.type
_entity.pdbx_description
1 polymer ?
#
loop_
_entity_poly.entity_id
_entity_poly.type
_entity_poly.pdbx_seq_one_letter_code
_entity_poly.pdbx_strand_id
1 'polypeptide(L)'
;MQIGEYELTFIDVAVFVVFLVALNKIVKRMLVAKINEPAKYEIEQLEERDMTMEEIESMRREENRCLVIVEDKIYDLSGSQDLYDNNRDLFESSEGCGPEWAPICARKYPFVGHVLKN
;
A
#
# COMPACT_ATOMS: atom_id res chain seq x y z
N MET A 1 55.76 -16.39 -12.93
CA MET A 1 55.21 -15.22 -12.21
C MET A 1 55.48 -13.99 -13.06
N GLN A 2 54.59 -13.72 -14.03
CA GLN A 2 54.52 -12.44 -14.74
C GLN A 2 53.17 -11.86 -14.35
N ILE A 3 53.17 -11.04 -13.30
CA ILE A 3 52.05 -10.22 -12.94
C ILE A 3 52.11 -9.07 -13.94
N GLY A 4 51.35 -9.17 -15.03
CA GLY A 4 51.24 -8.11 -16.01
C GLY A 4 50.69 -6.88 -15.32
N GLU A 5 51.49 -5.81 -15.30
CA GLU A 5 51.08 -4.49 -14.83
C GLU A 5 49.96 -4.00 -15.75
N TYR A 6 48.72 -4.24 -15.34
CA TYR A 6 47.57 -3.56 -15.93
C TYR A 6 47.68 -2.09 -15.53
N GLU A 7 48.27 -1.26 -16.40
CA GLU A 7 48.09 0.18 -16.30
C GLU A 7 46.61 0.48 -16.53
N LEU A 8 45.94 0.92 -15.47
CA LEU A 8 44.54 1.32 -15.52
C LEU A 8 44.43 2.54 -16.46
N THR A 9 44.08 2.30 -17.72
CA THR A 9 43.95 3.39 -18.68
C THR A 9 42.62 4.12 -18.45
N PHE A 10 42.54 5.39 -18.88
CA PHE A 10 41.29 6.17 -18.83
C PHE A 10 40.13 5.44 -19.53
N ILE A 11 40.44 4.61 -20.52
CA ILE A 11 39.49 3.77 -21.24
C ILE A 11 38.88 2.72 -20.31
N ASP A 12 39.67 2.07 -19.46
CA ASP A 12 39.18 1.06 -18.51
C ASP A 12 38.19 1.67 -17.52
N VAL A 13 38.48 2.88 -17.02
CA VAL A 13 37.56 3.63 -16.15
C VAL A 13 36.27 3.98 -16.87
N ALA A 14 36.37 4.47 -18.12
CA ALA A 14 35.20 4.83 -18.91
C ALA A 14 34.30 3.60 -19.19
N VAL A 15 34.90 2.46 -19.56
CA VAL A 15 34.19 1.19 -19.77
C VAL A 15 33.50 0.74 -18.49
N PHE A 16 34.18 0.83 -17.34
CA PHE A 16 33.60 0.46 -16.05
C PHE A 16 32.41 1.35 -15.67
N VAL A 17 32.50 2.66 -15.89
CA VAL A 17 31.39 3.60 -15.64
C VAL A 17 30.20 3.29 -16.55
N VAL A 18 30.43 3.06 -17.85
CA VAL A 18 29.36 2.68 -18.79
C VAL A 18 28.71 1.36 -18.37
N PHE A 19 29.49 0.39 -17.93
CA PHE A 19 28.99 -0.88 -17.41
C PHE A 19 28.12 -0.68 -16.17
N LEU A 20 28.55 0.13 -15.20
CA LEU A 20 27.77 0.45 -14.00
C LEU A 20 26.45 1.16 -14.34
N VAL A 21 26.46 2.11 -15.28
CA VAL A 21 25.24 2.81 -15.72
C VAL A 21 24.27 1.84 -16.41
N ALA A 22 24.77 0.95 -17.26
CA ALA A 22 23.96 -0.07 -17.90
C ALA A 22 23.36 -1.04 -16.87
N LEU A 23 24.16 -1.48 -15.90
CA LEU A 23 23.74 -2.40 -14.85
C LEU A 23 22.69 -1.77 -13.93
N ASN A 24 22.86 -0.49 -13.55
CA ASN A 24 21.86 0.28 -12.80
C ASN A 24 20.55 0.41 -13.59
N LYS A 25 20.62 0.67 -14.90
CA LYS A 25 19.43 0.76 -15.77
C LYS A 25 18.69 -0.59 -15.88
N ILE A 26 19.44 -1.70 -15.96
CA ILE A 26 18.89 -3.06 -16.00
C ILE A 26 18.24 -3.42 -14.66
N VAL A 27 18.90 -3.15 -13.54
CA VAL A 27 18.38 -3.41 -12.19
C VAL A 27 17.12 -2.59 -11.94
N LYS A 28 17.08 -1.29 -12.30
CA LYS A 28 15.86 -0.48 -12.22
C LYS A 28 14.71 -1.06 -13.05
N ARG A 29 14.96 -1.50 -14.29
CA ARG A 29 13.93 -2.14 -15.12
C ARG A 29 13.43 -3.45 -14.51
N MET A 30 14.33 -4.29 -13.99
CA MET A 30 13.94 -5.55 -13.34
C MET A 30 13.16 -5.33 -12.04
N LEU A 31 13.53 -4.33 -11.24
CA LEU A 31 12.81 -3.98 -10.01
C LEU A 31 11.43 -3.40 -10.32
N VAL A 32 11.31 -2.54 -11.33
CA VAL A 32 10.01 -1.98 -11.74
C VAL A 32 9.07 -3.08 -12.24
N ALA A 33 9.56 -4.07 -12.99
CA ALA A 33 8.75 -5.20 -13.45
C ALA A 33 8.38 -6.17 -12.30
N LYS A 34 9.14 -6.16 -11.20
CA LYS A 34 8.85 -6.95 -9.98
C LYS A 34 7.96 -6.23 -8.98
N ILE A 35 7.58 -4.98 -9.23
CA ILE A 35 6.42 -4.42 -8.57
C ILE A 35 5.22 -5.11 -9.21
N ASN A 36 4.93 -6.33 -8.74
CA ASN A 36 3.63 -6.93 -8.91
C ASN A 36 2.64 -5.84 -8.47
N GLU A 37 1.80 -5.39 -9.40
CA GLU A 37 0.62 -4.62 -9.01
C GLU A 37 -0.01 -5.42 -7.85
N PRO A 38 -0.28 -4.80 -6.69
CA PRO A 38 -0.93 -5.51 -5.61
C PRO A 38 -2.18 -6.12 -6.22
N ALA A 39 -2.32 -7.45 -6.11
CA ALA A 39 -3.45 -8.18 -6.65
C ALA A 39 -4.69 -7.43 -6.18
N LYS A 40 -5.29 -6.68 -7.11
CA LYS A 40 -6.42 -5.84 -6.79
C LYS A 40 -7.52 -6.84 -6.50
N TYR A 41 -7.77 -7.12 -5.22
CA TYR A 41 -8.86 -7.99 -4.84
C TYR A 41 -10.09 -7.38 -5.50
N GLU A 42 -10.70 -8.11 -6.44
CA GLU A 42 -11.95 -7.74 -7.10
C GLU A 42 -13.07 -7.91 -6.08
N ILE A 43 -13.06 -7.06 -5.07
CA ILE A 43 -14.13 -6.99 -4.09
C ILE A 43 -15.11 -5.98 -4.64
N GLU A 44 -16.36 -6.41 -4.82
CA GLU A 44 -17.43 -5.52 -5.23
C GLU A 44 -17.47 -4.32 -4.26
N GLN A 45 -17.47 -3.13 -4.85
CA GLN A 45 -17.55 -1.88 -4.10
C GLN A 45 -18.87 -1.89 -3.33
N LEU A 46 -18.78 -1.60 -2.03
CA LEU A 46 -19.97 -1.41 -1.21
C LEU A 46 -20.73 -0.18 -1.70
N GLU A 47 -22.06 -0.27 -1.71
CA GLU A 47 -22.91 0.89 -1.96
C GLU A 47 -22.70 1.93 -0.85
N GLU A 48 -22.70 3.21 -1.24
CA GLU A 48 -22.58 4.30 -0.28
C GLU A 48 -23.83 4.37 0.60
N ARG A 49 -23.69 4.06 1.89
CA ARG A 49 -24.74 4.12 2.90
C ARG A 49 -24.18 4.47 4.27
N ASP A 50 -24.95 5.25 5.02
CA ASP A 50 -24.65 5.50 6.42
C ASP A 50 -24.94 4.23 7.24
N MET A 51 -24.08 3.92 8.19
CA MET A 51 -24.14 2.67 8.97
C MET A 51 -23.93 2.92 10.45
N THR A 52 -24.58 2.11 11.30
CA THR A 52 -24.31 2.10 12.74
C THR A 52 -23.00 1.36 13.03
N MET A 53 -22.43 1.57 14.23
CA MET A 53 -21.23 0.82 14.65
C MET A 53 -21.47 -0.70 14.66
N GLU A 54 -22.69 -1.12 15.03
CA GLU A 54 -23.10 -2.52 15.06
C GLU A 54 -23.10 -3.15 13.66
N GLU A 55 -23.58 -2.40 12.65
CA GLU A 55 -23.55 -2.83 11.25
C GLU A 55 -22.10 -2.94 10.74
N ILE A 56 -21.26 -1.97 11.06
CA ILE A 56 -19.83 -1.98 10.70
C ILE A 56 -19.13 -3.22 11.30
N GLU A 57 -19.38 -3.51 12.58
CA GLU A 57 -18.85 -4.70 13.24
C GLU A 57 -19.41 -6.02 12.67
N SER A 58 -20.69 -6.04 12.27
CA SER A 58 -21.28 -7.19 11.60
C SER A 58 -20.57 -7.46 10.28
N MET A 59 -20.38 -6.43 9.44
CA MET A 59 -19.72 -6.56 8.15
C MET A 59 -18.25 -6.98 8.27
N ARG A 60 -17.52 -6.50 9.30
CA ARG A 60 -16.16 -6.96 9.60
C ARG A 60 -16.11 -8.46 9.92
N ARG A 61 -17.10 -8.99 10.64
CA ARG A 61 -17.13 -10.40 11.08
C ARG A 61 -17.74 -11.35 10.06
N GLU A 62 -18.87 -10.98 9.46
CA GLU A 62 -19.69 -11.84 8.60
C GLU A 62 -19.22 -11.82 7.15
N GLU A 63 -18.94 -10.62 6.62
CA GLU A 63 -18.50 -10.42 5.24
C GLU A 63 -16.97 -10.33 5.10
N ASN A 64 -16.24 -10.39 6.21
CA ASN A 64 -14.78 -10.22 6.27
C ASN A 64 -14.31 -8.90 5.61
N ARG A 65 -15.11 -7.84 5.75
CA ARG A 65 -14.82 -6.51 5.19
C ARG A 65 -13.87 -5.73 6.10
N CYS A 66 -12.88 -5.07 5.51
CA CYS A 66 -11.92 -4.23 6.24
C CYS A 66 -12.41 -2.78 6.31
N LEU A 67 -13.49 -2.51 7.05
CA LEU A 67 -14.04 -1.17 7.19
C LEU A 67 -13.29 -0.36 8.25
N VAL A 68 -12.95 0.88 7.94
CA VAL A 68 -12.23 1.81 8.83
C VAL A 68 -12.99 3.11 9.00
N ILE A 69 -13.03 3.62 10.24
CA ILE A 69 -13.71 4.86 10.60
C ILE A 69 -12.68 5.97 10.80
N VAL A 70 -12.84 7.09 10.11
CA VAL A 70 -12.01 8.30 10.25
C VAL A 70 -12.93 9.52 10.35
N GLU A 71 -12.93 10.25 11.48
CA GLU A 71 -13.74 11.48 11.65
C GLU A 71 -15.21 11.31 11.18
N ASP A 72 -15.89 10.26 11.66
CA ASP A 72 -17.26 9.86 11.28
C ASP A 72 -17.44 9.34 9.83
N LYS A 73 -16.37 9.19 9.04
CA LYS A 73 -16.42 8.63 7.68
C LYS A 73 -15.96 7.18 7.66
N ILE A 74 -16.63 6.36 6.87
CA ILE A 74 -16.35 4.95 6.70
C ILE A 74 -15.62 4.75 5.36
N TYR A 75 -14.51 4.03 5.39
CA TYR A 75 -13.73 3.67 4.20
C TYR A 75 -13.53 2.17 4.10
N ASP A 76 -13.57 1.63 2.88
CA ASP A 76 -13.33 0.21 2.62
C ASP A 76 -11.85 -0.06 2.30
N LEU A 77 -11.14 -0.67 3.24
CA LEU A 77 -9.75 -1.10 3.09
C LEU A 77 -9.63 -2.56 2.64
N SER A 78 -10.70 -3.21 2.18
CA SER A 78 -10.66 -4.64 1.84
C SER A 78 -9.68 -4.97 0.72
N GLY A 79 -9.38 -4.01 -0.16
CA GLY A 79 -8.30 -4.14 -1.16
C GLY A 79 -6.87 -4.12 -0.59
N SER A 80 -6.71 -3.75 0.68
CA SER A 80 -5.45 -3.67 1.43
C SER A 80 -5.55 -4.45 2.75
N GLN A 81 -6.03 -5.69 2.70
CA GLN A 81 -6.23 -6.53 3.88
C GLN A 81 -4.97 -6.66 4.76
N ASP A 82 -3.79 -6.80 4.16
CA ASP A 82 -2.52 -6.83 4.90
C ASP A 82 -2.31 -5.57 5.75
N LEU A 83 -2.69 -4.39 5.24
CA LEU A 83 -2.58 -3.14 6.00
C LEU A 83 -3.56 -3.13 7.16
N TYR A 84 -4.79 -3.59 6.91
CA TYR A 84 -5.84 -3.68 7.92
C TYR A 84 -5.44 -4.61 9.06
N ASP A 85 -5.01 -5.83 8.76
CA ASP A 85 -4.66 -6.83 9.77
C ASP A 85 -3.43 -6.42 10.59
N ASN A 86 -2.44 -5.78 9.97
CA ASN A 86 -1.25 -5.29 10.67
C ASN A 86 -1.53 -4.08 11.60
N ASN A 87 -2.65 -3.37 11.41
CA ASN A 87 -3.02 -2.19 12.19
C ASN A 87 -4.42 -2.33 12.80
N ARG A 88 -4.88 -3.56 13.02
CA ARG A 88 -6.26 -3.85 13.44
C ARG A 88 -6.64 -3.11 14.72
N ASP A 89 -5.76 -3.09 15.71
CA ASP A 89 -5.97 -2.37 16.99
C ASP A 89 -6.24 -0.87 16.80
N LEU A 90 -5.66 -0.27 15.76
CA LEU A 90 -5.85 1.14 15.42
C LEU A 90 -7.15 1.38 14.64
N PHE A 91 -7.50 0.47 13.73
CA PHE A 91 -8.66 0.60 12.85
C PHE A 91 -9.99 0.16 13.49
N GLU A 92 -9.93 -0.75 14.45
CA GLU A 92 -11.06 -1.22 15.24
C GLU A 92 -11.16 -0.49 16.60
N SER A 93 -10.36 0.56 16.81
CA SER A 93 -10.48 1.42 17.99
C SER A 93 -11.88 2.05 18.09
N SER A 94 -12.38 2.23 19.31
CA SER A 94 -13.69 2.84 19.58
C SER A 94 -13.80 4.29 19.10
N GLU A 95 -12.68 4.98 18.94
CA GLU A 95 -12.62 6.36 18.46
C GLU A 95 -12.40 6.45 16.94
N GLY A 96 -12.28 5.31 16.26
CA GLY A 96 -11.79 5.22 14.88
C GLY A 96 -10.28 5.38 14.79
N CYS A 97 -9.76 5.48 13.58
CA CYS A 97 -8.35 5.83 13.38
C CYS A 97 -8.17 7.34 13.41
N GLY A 98 -7.01 7.78 13.90
CA GLY A 98 -6.71 9.20 14.11
C GLY A 98 -6.75 10.05 12.83
N PRO A 99 -6.78 11.39 12.98
CA PRO A 99 -6.92 12.33 11.86
C PRO A 99 -5.79 12.22 10.83
N GLU A 100 -4.65 11.63 11.18
CA GLU A 100 -3.55 11.32 10.25
C GLU A 100 -3.97 10.40 9.11
N TRP A 101 -5.00 9.57 9.31
CA TRP A 101 -5.51 8.66 8.30
C TRP A 101 -6.49 9.31 7.34
N ALA A 102 -7.10 10.46 7.69
CA ALA A 102 -8.09 11.13 6.86
C ALA A 102 -7.59 11.41 5.42
N PRO A 103 -6.41 12.03 5.20
CA PRO A 103 -5.92 12.26 3.84
C PRO A 103 -5.50 10.98 3.11
N ILE A 104 -5.10 9.94 3.85
CA ILE A 104 -4.68 8.67 3.28
C ILE A 104 -5.91 7.91 2.77
N CYS A 105 -6.94 7.79 3.62
CA CYS A 105 -8.16 7.07 3.31
C CYS A 105 -8.95 7.76 2.20
N ALA A 106 -9.14 9.08 2.28
CA ALA A 106 -9.84 9.84 1.25
C ALA A 106 -9.20 9.74 -0.14
N ARG A 107 -7.88 9.48 -0.22
CA ARG A 107 -7.16 9.38 -1.49
C ARG A 107 -7.11 7.96 -2.06
N LYS A 108 -7.02 6.94 -1.19
CA LYS A 108 -6.67 5.57 -1.61
C LYS A 108 -7.84 4.59 -1.54
N TYR A 109 -8.80 4.83 -0.65
CA TYR A 109 -9.84 3.86 -0.32
C TYR A 109 -11.22 4.41 -0.67
N PRO A 110 -12.13 3.57 -1.19
CA PRO A 110 -13.51 3.96 -1.44
C PRO A 110 -14.16 4.47 -0.15
N PHE A 111 -14.85 5.59 -0.26
CA PHE A 111 -15.77 6.08 0.77
C PHE A 111 -17.03 5.21 0.74
N VAL A 112 -17.52 4.82 1.91
CA VAL A 112 -18.70 3.95 2.05
C VAL A 112 -19.86 4.69 2.69
N GLY A 113 -19.64 5.76 3.46
CA GLY A 113 -20.72 6.50 4.12
C GLY A 113 -20.29 7.07 5.46
N HIS A 114 -21.26 7.52 6.26
CA HIS A 114 -21.01 8.04 7.60
C HIS A 114 -21.43 7.08 8.71
N VAL A 115 -20.78 7.21 9.85
CA VAL A 115 -21.18 6.50 11.07
C VAL A 115 -22.41 7.20 11.67
N LEU A 116 -23.52 6.47 11.77
CA LEU A 116 -24.72 6.94 12.47
C LEU A 116 -24.47 6.94 13.97
N LYS A 117 -24.45 8.12 14.57
CA LYS A 117 -24.39 8.31 16.03
C LYS A 117 -25.79 8.05 16.59
N ASN A 118 -26.01 6.83 17.09
CA ASN A 118 -27.18 6.51 17.92
C ASN A 118 -27.05 7.11 19.32
#